data_AF-A0A438WHC4-F1
#
_entry.id   AF-A0A438WHC4-F1
#
_cell.length_a   1.000
_cell.length_b   1.000
_cell.length_c   1.000
_cell.angle_alpha   90.00
_cell.angle_beta   90.00
_cell.angle_gamma   90.00
#
_symmetry.space_group_name_H-M   'P 1'
#
loop_
_entity.id
_entity.type
_entity.pdbx_description
1 polymer ?
#
loop_
_entity_poly.entity_id
_entity_poly.type
_entity_poly.pdbx_seq_one_letter_code
_entity_poly.pdbx_strand_id
1 'polypeptide(L)'
;EYQYSGAFKAVFPLKVNQMPSFVFPLVQGAKGLDYGLEAGSKSELIIAMSYTNPKAPITVNGFKDKEMIELGFIAKSMQHEITLTIEGLNELKTIIAVAKQNDFVACPKIGIRIRLHSAGTGVWAKSGGINSKFGLSST
;
A
#
# COMPACT_ATOMS: atom_id res chain seq x y z
N GLU A 1 16.32 -18.15 -14.86
CA GLU A 1 17.66 -17.96 -14.25
C GLU A 1 17.78 -18.65 -12.90
N TYR A 2 17.00 -18.27 -11.87
CA TYR A 2 17.18 -18.79 -10.49
C TYR A 2 16.16 -19.85 -10.02
N GLN A 3 15.29 -20.36 -10.90
CA GLN A 3 14.21 -21.30 -10.54
C GLN A 3 13.32 -20.83 -9.37
N TYR A 4 13.21 -19.51 -9.16
CA TYR A 4 12.31 -18.94 -8.15
C TYR A 4 10.85 -19.20 -8.53
N SER A 5 10.11 -19.84 -7.63
CA SER A 5 8.72 -20.28 -7.87
C SER A 5 7.68 -19.23 -7.45
N GLY A 6 8.08 -18.19 -6.75
CA GLY A 6 7.18 -17.13 -6.31
C GLY A 6 6.75 -16.22 -7.47
N ALA A 7 5.49 -15.80 -7.45
CA ALA A 7 5.00 -14.80 -8.41
C ALA A 7 5.63 -13.44 -8.14
N PHE A 8 6.03 -12.75 -9.19
CA PHE A 8 6.47 -11.36 -9.13
C PHE A 8 5.28 -10.44 -9.41
N LYS A 9 5.08 -9.45 -8.54
CA LYS A 9 4.11 -8.38 -8.73
C LYS A 9 4.82 -7.04 -8.62
N ALA A 10 4.65 -6.19 -9.63
CA ALA A 10 5.19 -4.84 -9.61
C ALA A 10 4.17 -3.86 -9.04
N VAL A 11 4.64 -2.77 -8.42
CA VAL A 11 3.78 -1.71 -7.91
C VAL A 11 4.43 -0.36 -8.17
N PHE A 12 3.70 0.58 -8.78
CA PHE A 12 4.20 1.92 -9.07
C PHE A 12 3.76 2.91 -7.97
N PRO A 13 4.70 3.61 -7.32
CA PRO A 13 4.38 4.62 -6.30
C PRO A 13 3.89 5.93 -6.92
N LEU A 14 2.60 6.23 -6.72
CA LEU A 14 1.94 7.41 -7.31
C LEU A 14 2.61 8.73 -6.92
N LYS A 15 3.24 8.78 -5.73
CA LYS A 15 3.99 9.94 -5.25
C LYS A 15 5.11 10.41 -6.18
N VAL A 16 5.56 9.55 -7.11
CA VAL A 16 6.59 9.88 -8.10
C VAL A 16 5.99 10.67 -9.27
N ASN A 17 4.81 10.26 -9.75
CA ASN A 17 4.10 10.95 -10.82
C ASN A 17 2.62 10.53 -10.87
N GLN A 18 1.75 11.39 -10.34
CA GLN A 18 0.30 11.19 -10.31
C GLN A 18 -0.43 11.76 -11.55
N MET A 19 0.29 12.30 -12.54
CA MET A 19 -0.34 12.94 -13.70
C MET A 19 -1.05 11.91 -14.59
N PRO A 20 -2.29 12.17 -15.03
CA PRO A 20 -3.03 11.25 -15.91
C PRO A 20 -2.27 10.89 -17.21
N SER A 21 -1.51 11.86 -17.75
CA SER A 21 -0.66 11.67 -18.92
C SER A 21 0.42 10.59 -18.74
N PHE A 22 0.77 10.25 -17.51
CA PHE A 22 1.69 9.17 -17.17
C PHE A 22 0.94 7.92 -16.66
N VAL A 23 0.01 8.10 -15.72
CA VAL A 23 -0.70 6.98 -15.08
C VAL A 23 -1.54 6.19 -16.07
N PHE A 24 -2.20 6.85 -17.03
CA PHE A 24 -3.10 6.15 -17.98
C PHE A 24 -2.30 5.26 -18.93
N PRO A 25 -1.24 5.74 -19.62
CA PRO A 25 -0.40 4.86 -20.42
C PRO A 25 0.22 3.71 -19.61
N LEU A 26 0.65 3.97 -18.38
CA LEU A 26 1.22 2.93 -17.50
C LEU A 26 0.21 1.81 -17.25
N VAL A 27 -1.00 2.16 -16.79
CA VAL A 27 -2.07 1.19 -16.50
C VAL A 27 -2.52 0.45 -17.76
N GLN A 28 -2.65 1.15 -18.88
CA GLN A 28 -3.02 0.56 -20.17
C GLN A 28 -1.98 -0.45 -20.64
N GLY A 29 -0.69 -0.09 -20.58
CA GLY A 29 0.42 -0.98 -20.93
C GLY A 29 0.59 -2.15 -19.95
N ALA A 30 0.11 -2.01 -18.72
CA ALA A 30 0.11 -3.02 -17.68
C ALA A 30 -1.06 -4.03 -17.74
N LYS A 31 -1.98 -3.91 -18.70
CA LYS A 31 -3.13 -4.82 -18.80
C LYS A 31 -2.67 -6.27 -18.97
N GLY A 32 -3.24 -7.16 -18.16
CA GLY A 32 -2.88 -8.58 -18.14
C GLY A 32 -1.61 -8.90 -17.34
N LEU A 33 -0.93 -7.89 -16.79
CA LEU A 33 0.21 -8.06 -15.88
C LEU A 33 -0.24 -7.81 -14.44
N ASP A 34 0.46 -8.44 -13.48
CA ASP A 34 0.32 -8.15 -12.04
C ASP A 34 1.04 -6.84 -11.65
N TYR A 35 0.73 -5.75 -12.35
CA TYR A 35 1.32 -4.43 -12.09
C TYR A 35 0.28 -3.50 -11.44
N GLY A 36 0.51 -3.19 -10.18
CA GLY A 36 -0.37 -2.39 -9.33
C GLY A 36 0.08 -0.95 -9.08
N LEU A 37 -0.66 -0.26 -8.21
CA LEU A 37 -0.36 1.11 -7.78
C LEU A 37 -0.17 1.18 -6.26
N GLU A 38 0.75 2.03 -5.83
CA GLU A 38 0.99 2.37 -4.43
C GLU A 38 0.52 3.79 -4.14
N ALA A 39 -0.23 3.94 -3.06
CA ALA A 39 -0.77 5.20 -2.59
C ALA A 39 -0.21 5.54 -1.21
N GLY A 40 0.23 6.79 -1.02
CA GLY A 40 0.72 7.32 0.25
C GLY A 40 -0.24 8.30 0.93
N SER A 41 -1.38 8.61 0.29
CA SER A 41 -2.38 9.60 0.74
C SER A 41 -3.79 9.23 0.29
N LYS A 42 -4.82 9.88 0.87
CA LYS A 42 -6.24 9.65 0.49
C LYS A 42 -6.50 9.93 -0.99
N SER A 43 -5.97 11.03 -1.52
CA SER A 43 -6.16 11.41 -2.93
C SER A 43 -5.51 10.39 -3.87
N GLU A 44 -4.30 9.93 -3.56
CA GLU A 44 -3.64 8.86 -4.32
C GLU A 44 -4.39 7.54 -4.23
N LEU A 45 -5.00 7.22 -3.09
CA LEU A 45 -5.82 6.01 -2.95
C LEU A 45 -7.05 6.06 -3.87
N ILE A 46 -7.70 7.21 -3.99
CA ILE A 46 -8.82 7.40 -4.92
C ILE A 46 -8.35 7.19 -6.37
N ILE A 47 -7.18 7.72 -6.74
CA ILE A 47 -6.57 7.49 -8.06
C ILE A 47 -6.30 6.00 -8.26
N ALA A 48 -5.70 5.32 -7.27
CA ALA A 48 -5.40 3.90 -7.33
C ALA A 48 -6.67 3.05 -7.49
N MET A 49 -7.73 3.33 -6.74
CA MET A 49 -9.03 2.66 -6.88
C MET A 49 -9.65 2.90 -8.27
N SER A 50 -9.46 4.08 -8.84
CA SER A 50 -10.04 4.44 -10.15
C SER A 50 -9.34 3.76 -11.32
N TYR A 51 -8.02 3.61 -11.26
CA TYR A 51 -7.22 3.21 -12.43
C TYR A 51 -6.53 1.85 -12.29
N THR A 52 -6.43 1.24 -11.11
CA THR A 52 -5.75 -0.06 -11.00
C THR A 52 -6.52 -1.14 -11.76
N ASN A 53 -5.81 -1.91 -12.59
CA ASN A 53 -6.41 -3.02 -13.32
C ASN A 53 -6.98 -4.08 -12.36
N PRO A 54 -8.06 -4.79 -12.74
CA PRO A 54 -8.60 -5.87 -11.91
C PRO A 54 -7.52 -6.90 -11.54
N LYS A 55 -7.56 -7.39 -10.28
CA LYS A 55 -6.60 -8.34 -9.68
C LYS A 55 -5.18 -7.81 -9.46
N ALA A 56 -4.81 -6.65 -10.01
CA ALA A 56 -3.54 -6.01 -9.71
C ALA A 56 -3.56 -5.44 -8.28
N PRO A 57 -2.41 -5.47 -7.58
CA PRO A 57 -2.36 -5.06 -6.18
C PRO A 57 -2.51 -3.55 -6.01
N ILE A 58 -3.17 -3.13 -4.92
CA ILE A 58 -3.07 -1.76 -4.41
C ILE A 58 -2.37 -1.82 -3.06
N THR A 59 -1.27 -1.11 -2.89
CA THR A 59 -0.61 -0.99 -1.58
C THR A 59 -0.80 0.41 -1.04
N VAL A 60 -1.05 0.51 0.26
CA VAL A 60 -1.33 1.78 0.93
C VAL A 60 -0.31 1.99 2.03
N ASN A 61 0.58 2.96 1.85
CA ASN A 61 1.58 3.37 2.82
C ASN A 61 1.24 4.78 3.36
N GLY A 62 2.17 5.36 4.13
CA GLY A 62 2.00 6.68 4.73
C GLY A 62 1.15 6.65 6.00
N PHE A 63 0.92 7.82 6.59
CA PHE A 63 0.11 7.96 7.80
C PHE A 63 -1.37 7.77 7.46
N LYS A 64 -2.04 6.83 8.13
CA LYS A 64 -3.45 6.51 7.91
C LYS A 64 -4.31 7.00 9.06
N ASP A 65 -5.16 7.97 8.78
CA ASP A 65 -6.28 8.31 9.66
C ASP A 65 -7.48 7.38 9.43
N LYS A 66 -8.54 7.59 10.21
CA LYS A 66 -9.74 6.74 10.18
C LYS A 66 -10.37 6.70 8.78
N GLU A 67 -10.49 7.85 8.12
CA GLU A 67 -11.12 7.97 6.80
C GLU A 67 -10.32 7.23 5.73
N MET A 68 -8.99 7.33 5.75
CA MET A 68 -8.14 6.58 4.82
C MET A 68 -8.26 5.06 5.01
N ILE A 69 -8.42 4.62 6.26
CA ILE A 69 -8.69 3.22 6.58
C ILE A 69 -10.06 2.79 6.05
N GLU A 70 -11.11 3.58 6.30
CA GLU A 70 -12.46 3.32 5.80
C GLU A 70 -12.49 3.22 4.26
N LEU A 71 -11.77 4.10 3.55
CA LEU A 71 -11.55 3.98 2.10
C LEU A 71 -10.90 2.65 1.71
N GLY A 72 -9.97 2.13 2.52
CA GLY A 72 -9.37 0.82 2.33
C GLY A 72 -10.37 -0.33 2.40
N PHE A 73 -11.32 -0.27 3.33
CA PHE A 73 -12.41 -1.24 3.43
C PHE A 73 -13.40 -1.12 2.27
N ILE A 74 -13.71 0.10 1.83
CA ILE A 74 -14.53 0.34 0.64
C ILE A 74 -13.86 -0.24 -0.60
N ALA A 75 -12.57 0.03 -0.81
CA ALA A 75 -11.80 -0.52 -1.92
C ALA A 75 -11.81 -2.06 -1.90
N LYS A 76 -11.69 -2.68 -0.71
CA LYS A 76 -11.80 -4.14 -0.62
C LYS A 76 -13.21 -4.65 -0.95
N SER A 77 -14.25 -3.94 -0.53
CA SER A 77 -15.64 -4.26 -0.87
C SER A 77 -15.91 -4.13 -2.37
N MET A 78 -15.19 -3.22 -3.05
CA MET A 78 -15.13 -3.11 -4.51
C MET A 78 -14.25 -4.18 -5.18
N GLN A 79 -13.82 -5.19 -4.43
CA GLN A 79 -13.01 -6.32 -4.91
C GLN A 79 -11.58 -5.97 -5.35
N HIS A 80 -11.04 -4.81 -4.95
CA HIS A 80 -9.62 -4.54 -5.16
C HIS A 80 -8.74 -5.46 -4.29
N GLU A 81 -7.56 -5.82 -4.83
CA GLU A 81 -6.51 -6.52 -4.10
C GLU A 81 -5.69 -5.52 -3.28
N ILE A 82 -6.35 -4.91 -2.31
CA ILE A 82 -5.78 -3.84 -1.47
C ILE A 82 -5.09 -4.37 -0.22
N THR A 83 -3.95 -3.77 0.11
CA THR A 83 -3.16 -4.03 1.31
C THR A 83 -2.87 -2.72 2.04
N LEU A 84 -3.34 -2.60 3.29
CA LEU A 84 -3.03 -1.50 4.19
C LEU A 84 -1.74 -1.82 4.96
N THR A 85 -0.65 -1.11 4.68
CA THR A 85 0.63 -1.32 5.35
C THR A 85 0.69 -0.54 6.64
N ILE A 86 0.66 -1.21 7.80
CA ILE A 86 0.80 -0.54 9.08
C ILE A 86 2.25 -0.10 9.33
N GLU A 87 2.41 1.11 9.83
CA GLU A 87 3.70 1.67 10.24
C GLU A 87 3.81 1.83 11.76
N GLY A 88 2.68 1.70 12.48
CA GLY A 88 2.59 1.77 13.94
C GLY A 88 1.37 1.03 14.49
N LEU A 89 1.42 0.62 15.76
CA LEU A 89 0.34 -0.14 16.41
C LEU A 89 -0.97 0.65 16.54
N ASN A 90 -0.90 1.98 16.57
CA ASN A 90 -2.09 2.82 16.59
C ASN A 90 -2.93 2.66 15.32
N GLU A 91 -2.28 2.51 14.15
CA GLU A 91 -3.01 2.25 12.89
C GLU A 91 -3.72 0.91 12.95
N LEU A 92 -3.09 -0.14 13.49
CA LEU A 92 -3.73 -1.45 13.67
C LEU A 92 -4.95 -1.37 14.59
N LYS A 93 -4.88 -0.63 15.70
CA LYS A 93 -6.03 -0.40 16.59
C LYS A 93 -7.18 0.29 15.85
N THR A 94 -6.87 1.32 15.05
CA THR A 94 -7.88 2.02 14.25
C THR A 94 -8.50 1.11 13.20
N ILE A 95 -7.71 0.27 12.51
CA ILE A 95 -8.21 -0.73 11.55
C ILE A 95 -9.17 -1.70 12.24
N ILE A 96 -8.82 -2.22 13.42
CA ILE A 96 -9.70 -3.11 14.20
C ILE A 96 -10.99 -2.39 14.62
N ALA A 97 -10.90 -1.11 15.02
CA ALA A 97 -12.08 -0.33 15.39
C ALA A 97 -13.01 -0.12 14.19
N VAL A 98 -12.47 0.26 13.02
CA VAL A 98 -13.24 0.44 11.78
C VAL A 98 -13.89 -0.87 11.33
N ALA A 99 -13.16 -1.99 11.43
CA ALA A 99 -13.67 -3.31 11.09
C ALA A 99 -14.85 -3.76 11.97
N LYS A 100 -14.90 -3.30 13.23
CA LYS A 100 -16.00 -3.61 14.17
C LYS A 100 -17.17 -2.63 14.09
N GLN A 101 -16.90 -1.38 13.71
CA GLN A 101 -17.92 -0.32 13.65
C GLN A 101 -18.80 -0.42 12.42
N ASN A 102 -18.24 -0.89 11.31
CA ASN A 102 -18.93 -0.96 10.04
C ASN A 102 -19.16 -2.42 9.70
N ASP A 103 -20.36 -2.75 9.21
CA ASP A 103 -20.72 -4.10 8.75
C ASP A 103 -20.07 -4.43 7.38
N PHE A 104 -18.77 -4.17 7.25
CA PHE A 104 -18.02 -4.52 6.05
C PHE A 104 -17.90 -6.04 5.95
N VAL A 105 -18.37 -6.59 4.83
CA VAL A 105 -18.30 -8.02 4.54
C VAL A 105 -16.86 -8.48 4.24
N ALA A 106 -16.01 -7.56 3.76
CA ALA A 106 -14.65 -7.86 3.32
C ALA A 106 -13.61 -6.95 3.98
N CYS A 107 -12.54 -7.56 4.50
CA CYS A 107 -11.44 -6.86 5.17
C CYS A 107 -10.22 -6.74 4.24
N PRO A 108 -9.60 -5.54 4.12
CA PRO A 108 -8.37 -5.38 3.35
C PRO A 108 -7.24 -6.22 3.94
N LYS A 109 -6.26 -6.60 3.12
CA LYS A 109 -5.05 -7.28 3.62
C LYS A 109 -4.26 -6.31 4.50
N ILE A 110 -3.58 -6.84 5.51
CA ILE A 110 -2.71 -6.03 6.38
C ILE A 110 -1.27 -6.34 6.04
N GLY A 111 -0.54 -5.32 5.59
CA GLY A 111 0.90 -5.34 5.43
C GLY A 111 1.58 -4.77 6.67
N ILE A 112 2.82 -5.16 6.93
CA ILE A 112 3.59 -4.63 8.06
C ILE A 112 4.88 -4.02 7.52
N ARG A 113 5.11 -2.73 7.80
CA ARG A 113 6.40 -2.10 7.55
C ARG A 113 7.34 -2.44 8.70
N ILE A 114 8.40 -3.19 8.41
CA ILE A 114 9.40 -3.59 9.42
C ILE A 114 10.50 -2.52 9.50
N ARG A 115 10.90 -2.14 10.71
CA ARG A 115 12.08 -1.30 10.92
C ARG A 115 13.33 -2.18 10.92
N LEU A 116 14.18 -2.00 9.92
CA LEU A 116 15.44 -2.75 9.82
C LEU A 116 16.51 -2.16 10.75
N HIS A 117 17.23 -3.02 11.47
CA HIS A 117 18.37 -2.66 12.32
C HIS A 117 19.70 -2.53 11.55
N SER A 118 19.71 -2.82 10.24
CA SER A 118 20.82 -2.53 9.36
C SER A 118 20.82 -1.05 8.96
N ALA A 119 21.95 -0.36 9.14
CA ALA A 119 22.13 0.99 8.62
C ALA A 119 22.15 0.95 7.08
N GLY A 120 21.29 1.75 6.44
CA GLY A 120 21.39 1.96 5.00
C GLY A 120 22.57 2.88 4.66
N THR A 121 23.16 2.72 3.48
CA THR A 121 24.16 3.65 2.93
C THR A 121 23.54 4.55 1.85
N GLY A 122 24.03 5.78 1.69
CA GLY A 122 23.59 6.71 0.63
C GLY A 122 22.38 7.59 0.98
N VAL A 123 21.65 8.07 -0.03
CA VAL A 123 20.54 9.05 0.10
C VAL A 123 19.40 8.55 1.01
N TRP A 124 19.23 7.24 1.10
CA TRP A 124 18.21 6.57 1.92
C TRP A 124 18.70 6.13 3.30
N ALA A 125 19.94 6.49 3.70
CA ALA A 125 20.53 6.09 4.97
C ALA A 125 19.71 6.52 6.20
N LYS A 126 18.97 7.65 6.10
CA LYS A 126 18.10 8.14 7.17
C LYS A 126 16.70 7.51 7.17
N SER A 127 16.33 6.80 6.10
CA SER A 127 15.01 6.16 5.94
C SER A 127 14.99 4.72 6.44
N GLY A 128 16.16 4.09 6.61
CA GLY A 128 16.37 2.80 7.28
C GLY A 128 17.20 2.95 8.56
N GLY A 129 17.29 1.89 9.37
CA GLY A 129 18.02 1.89 10.63
C GLY A 129 17.19 2.29 11.85
N ILE A 130 17.82 2.21 13.03
CA ILE A 130 17.20 2.46 14.35
C ILE A 130 16.49 3.82 14.46
N ASN A 131 16.96 4.83 13.71
CA ASN A 131 16.43 6.20 13.75
C ASN A 131 15.33 6.48 12.70
N SER A 132 14.84 5.46 11.98
CA SER A 132 13.76 5.66 11.02
C SER A 132 12.46 6.08 11.72
N LYS A 133 11.73 7.04 11.12
CA LYS A 133 10.45 7.54 11.63
C LYS A 133 9.31 6.52 11.55
N PHE A 134 9.44 5.49 10.71
CA PHE A 134 8.35 4.59 10.35
C PHE A 134 8.76 3.12 10.46
N GLY A 135 7.79 2.28 10.79
CA GLY A 135 7.93 0.82 10.85
C GLY A 135 7.97 0.27 12.27
N LEU A 136 7.54 -0.97 12.42
CA LEU A 136 7.49 -1.68 13.69
C LEU A 136 8.86 -2.28 14.04
N SER A 137 9.24 -2.13 15.31
CA SER A 137 10.42 -2.78 15.90
C SER A 137 10.06 -4.19 16.37
N SER A 138 11.05 -5.08 16.47
CA SER A 138 10.89 -6.41 17.08
C SER A 138 10.84 -6.37 18.62
N THR A 139 11.25 -5.24 19.22
CA THR A 139 11.31 -4.96 20.66
C THR A 139 10.27 -3.93 21.07
#